data_AF-A0A8J3EX61-F1
#
_entry.id   AF-A0A8J3EX61-F1
#
_cell.length_a   1.000
_cell.length_b   1.000
_cell.length_c   1.000
_cell.angle_alpha   90.00
_cell.angle_beta   90.00
_cell.angle_gamma   90.00
#
_symmetry.space_group_name_H-M   'P 1'
#
loop_
_entity.id
_entity.type
_entity.pdbx_description
1 polymer ?
#
loop_
_entity_poly.entity_id
_entity_poly.type
_entity_poly.pdbx_seq_one_letter_code
_entity_poly.pdbx_strand_id
1 'polypeptide(L)'
;MQNELKQIIKEIIAPLFKQNGFKKKANNFAKIFPEFAWTVNIQSSKWNSEDEVEFTINTGIYNEKLFRAINEWEPSNFPMEVESVLRIRINELKNSSQNWYKLSKATNLDEVKKQVEKDIQNVILPYFEQFKTIEDVIRGLENKEELGLYENPHYLTILYEIYGEHDRAQRRINEVYAKTKDHLQKEFIIELANRLGLNVN
;
A
#
# COMPACT_ATOMS: atom_id res chain seq x y z
N MET A 1 -10.12 11.28 -24.16
CA MET A 1 -10.12 11.19 -22.67
C MET A 1 -8.79 10.75 -22.05
N GLN A 2 -7.95 9.95 -22.74
CA GLN A 2 -6.64 9.55 -22.18
C GLN A 2 -5.64 10.71 -22.04
N ASN A 3 -5.71 11.72 -22.94
CA ASN A 3 -4.85 12.90 -22.86
C ASN A 3 -5.23 13.77 -21.66
N GLU A 4 -6.51 13.83 -21.32
CA GLU A 4 -7.06 14.54 -20.18
C GLU A 4 -6.59 13.91 -18.86
N LEU A 5 -6.57 12.57 -18.75
CA LEU A 5 -5.95 11.89 -17.61
C LEU A 5 -4.45 12.23 -17.49
N LYS A 6 -3.70 12.16 -18.60
CA LYS A 6 -2.28 12.55 -18.62
C LYS A 6 -2.09 14.00 -18.17
N GLN A 7 -3.00 14.89 -18.56
CA GLN A 7 -3.01 16.29 -18.15
C GLN A 7 -3.24 16.44 -16.65
N ILE A 8 -4.26 15.78 -16.07
CA ILE A 8 -4.50 15.77 -14.62
C ILE A 8 -3.27 15.26 -13.87
N ILE A 9 -2.65 14.17 -14.33
CA ILE A 9 -1.44 13.62 -13.71
C ILE A 9 -0.29 14.64 -13.75
N LYS A 10 -0.10 15.31 -14.89
CA LYS A 10 1.01 16.25 -15.11
C LYS A 10 0.84 17.57 -14.36
N GLU A 11 -0.36 18.12 -14.34
CA GLU A 11 -0.64 19.47 -13.84
C GLU A 11 -1.03 19.50 -12.37
N ILE A 12 -1.70 18.46 -11.86
CA ILE A 12 -2.22 18.42 -10.50
C ILE A 12 -1.49 17.39 -9.65
N ILE A 13 -1.59 16.11 -10.02
CA ILE A 13 -1.15 15.00 -9.16
C ILE A 13 0.36 15.03 -8.95
N ALA A 14 1.14 15.10 -10.03
CA ALA A 14 2.58 15.03 -9.93
C ALA A 14 3.20 16.24 -9.21
N PRO A 15 2.79 17.50 -9.46
CA PRO A 15 3.27 18.64 -8.69
C PRO A 15 2.96 18.52 -7.19
N LEU A 16 1.73 18.15 -6.80
CA LEU A 16 1.35 18.01 -5.39
C LEU A 16 2.21 16.97 -4.67
N PHE A 17 2.36 15.77 -5.24
CA PHE A 17 3.20 14.75 -4.63
C PHE A 17 4.67 15.15 -4.58
N LYS A 18 5.21 15.79 -5.63
CA LYS A 18 6.60 16.28 -5.64
C LYS A 18 6.86 17.34 -4.56
N GLN A 19 5.94 18.29 -4.39
CA GLN A 19 6.03 19.31 -3.33
C GLN A 19 6.06 18.67 -1.93
N ASN A 20 5.47 17.49 -1.76
CA ASN A 20 5.45 16.72 -0.52
C ASN A 20 6.57 15.67 -0.40
N GLY A 21 7.57 15.72 -1.28
CA GLY A 21 8.78 14.90 -1.21
C GLY A 21 8.70 13.55 -1.92
N PHE A 22 7.64 13.28 -2.69
CA PHE A 22 7.55 12.06 -3.48
C PHE A 22 8.38 12.14 -4.76
N LYS A 23 9.04 11.05 -5.11
CA LYS A 23 9.60 10.77 -6.44
C LYS A 23 8.55 10.10 -7.31
N LYS A 24 8.67 10.21 -8.64
CA LYS A 24 7.72 9.63 -9.62
C LYS A 24 8.41 8.64 -10.55
N LYS A 25 7.76 7.49 -10.81
CA LYS A 25 8.12 6.53 -11.86
C LYS A 25 6.85 6.07 -12.58
N ALA A 26 6.69 6.48 -13.84
CA ALA A 26 5.44 6.30 -14.60
C ALA A 26 4.23 6.83 -13.80
N ASN A 27 3.24 6.00 -13.49
CA ASN A 27 2.06 6.35 -12.68
C ASN A 27 2.23 6.06 -11.18
N ASN A 28 3.45 5.73 -10.75
CA ASN A 28 3.77 5.45 -9.36
C ASN A 28 4.49 6.65 -8.74
N PHE A 29 4.21 6.89 -7.48
CA PHE A 29 4.85 7.89 -6.65
C PHE A 29 5.31 7.24 -5.35
N ALA A 30 6.50 7.61 -4.87
CA ALA A 30 7.02 7.09 -3.62
C ALA A 30 7.75 8.18 -2.83
N LYS A 31 7.47 8.30 -1.54
CA LYS A 31 8.26 9.07 -0.58
C LYS A 31 9.01 8.10 0.31
N ILE A 32 10.34 8.14 0.25
CA ILE A 32 11.22 7.14 0.85
C ILE A 32 11.68 7.65 2.22
N PHE A 33 11.53 6.80 3.23
CA PHE A 33 12.09 6.94 4.58
C PHE A 33 13.17 5.87 4.79
N PRO A 34 13.95 5.89 5.88
CA PRO A 34 14.99 4.89 6.12
C PRO A 34 14.50 3.44 6.12
N GLU A 35 13.33 3.17 6.70
CA GLU A 35 12.84 1.79 6.90
C GLU A 35 11.66 1.42 5.99
N PHE A 36 10.96 2.38 5.41
CA PHE A 36 9.77 2.15 4.58
C PHE A 36 9.56 3.29 3.58
N ALA A 37 8.54 3.18 2.73
CA ALA A 37 8.13 4.25 1.84
C ALA A 37 6.60 4.37 1.79
N TRP A 38 6.11 5.59 1.67
CA TRP A 38 4.74 5.84 1.24
C TRP A 38 4.66 5.65 -0.26
N THR A 39 3.71 4.87 -0.75
CA THR A 39 3.54 4.56 -2.17
C THR A 39 2.15 4.95 -2.66
N VAL A 40 2.08 5.50 -3.87
CA VAL A 40 0.83 5.85 -4.53
C VAL A 40 0.88 5.36 -5.97
N ASN A 41 -0.21 4.77 -6.45
CA ASN A 41 -0.39 4.43 -7.85
C ASN A 41 -1.65 5.08 -8.43
N ILE A 42 -1.52 5.70 -9.59
CA ILE A 42 -2.65 6.17 -10.38
C ILE A 42 -3.06 5.05 -11.33
N GLN A 43 -4.10 4.32 -10.94
CA GLN A 43 -4.59 3.15 -11.65
C GLN A 43 -5.63 3.59 -12.67
N SER A 44 -5.37 3.31 -13.95
CA SER A 44 -6.37 3.40 -15.01
C SER A 44 -7.24 2.15 -15.06
N SER A 45 -8.54 2.31 -15.31
CA SER A 45 -9.43 1.17 -15.57
C SER A 45 -9.02 0.45 -16.86
N LYS A 46 -9.11 -0.89 -16.84
CA LYS A 46 -8.88 -1.73 -18.03
C LYS A 46 -10.02 -1.63 -19.06
N TRP A 47 -11.15 -1.03 -18.67
CA TRP A 47 -12.35 -0.88 -19.49
C TRP A 47 -12.46 0.50 -20.14
N ASN A 48 -11.37 1.27 -20.15
CA ASN A 48 -11.33 2.59 -20.78
C ASN A 48 -11.50 2.48 -22.29
N SER A 49 -12.19 3.47 -22.85
CA SER A 49 -12.34 3.69 -24.29
C SER A 49 -11.67 5.01 -24.70
N GLU A 50 -11.80 5.38 -25.98
CA GLU A 50 -11.34 6.68 -26.46
C GLU A 50 -12.13 7.85 -25.84
N ASP A 51 -13.44 7.64 -25.68
CA ASP A 51 -14.42 8.63 -25.23
C ASP A 51 -14.68 8.61 -23.72
N GLU A 52 -14.31 7.54 -23.02
CA GLU A 52 -14.52 7.40 -21.58
C GLU A 52 -13.27 6.84 -20.90
N VAL A 53 -12.77 7.56 -19.89
CA VAL A 53 -11.64 7.15 -19.07
C VAL A 53 -12.01 7.20 -17.61
N GLU A 54 -11.79 6.10 -16.93
CA GLU A 54 -11.86 5.96 -15.49
C GLU A 54 -10.47 5.73 -14.90
N PHE A 55 -10.21 6.39 -13.77
CA PHE A 55 -9.01 6.15 -12.97
C PHE A 55 -9.31 6.26 -11.48
N THR A 56 -8.41 5.72 -10.66
CA THR A 56 -8.47 5.79 -9.20
C THR A 56 -7.07 5.95 -8.63
N ILE A 57 -6.99 6.23 -7.33
CA ILE A 57 -5.72 6.40 -6.61
C ILE A 57 -5.64 5.32 -5.53
N ASN A 58 -4.64 4.46 -5.65
CA ASN A 58 -4.31 3.49 -4.61
C ASN A 58 -3.11 4.00 -3.81
N THR A 59 -3.10 3.68 -2.52
CA THR A 59 -2.03 4.03 -1.59
C THR A 59 -1.53 2.78 -0.88
N GLY A 60 -0.29 2.79 -0.41
CA GLY A 60 0.28 1.70 0.37
C GLY A 60 1.53 2.12 1.14
N ILE A 61 1.98 1.25 2.03
CA ILE A 61 3.24 1.37 2.76
C ILE A 61 4.18 0.25 2.30
N TYR A 62 5.26 0.63 1.63
CA TYR A 62 6.25 -0.32 1.14
C TYR A 62 7.36 -0.52 2.18
N ASN A 63 7.68 -1.77 2.51
CA ASN A 63 8.83 -2.12 3.33
C ASN A 63 9.68 -3.15 2.58
N GLU A 64 10.89 -2.77 2.18
CA GLU A 64 11.75 -3.63 1.34
C GLU A 64 12.16 -4.91 2.07
N LYS A 65 12.53 -4.82 3.35
CA LYS A 65 12.97 -5.99 4.14
C LYS A 65 11.82 -6.99 4.29
N LEU A 66 10.60 -6.52 4.58
CA LEU A 66 9.40 -7.34 4.61
C LEU A 66 9.11 -7.98 3.25
N PHE A 67 9.18 -7.20 2.17
CA PHE A 67 8.95 -7.70 0.82
C PHE A 67 9.90 -8.85 0.48
N ARG A 68 11.20 -8.69 0.77
CA ARG A 68 12.23 -9.71 0.53
C ARG A 68 12.07 -10.94 1.42
N ALA A 69 11.55 -10.78 2.63
CA ALA A 69 11.33 -11.90 3.54
C ALA A 69 10.17 -12.81 3.08
N ILE A 70 9.13 -12.23 2.46
CA ILE A 70 7.94 -12.98 2.04
C ILE A 70 7.99 -13.44 0.58
N ASN A 71 8.72 -12.75 -0.30
CA ASN A 71 8.80 -13.07 -1.73
C ASN A 71 10.16 -13.65 -2.10
N GLU A 72 10.16 -14.58 -3.05
CA GLU A 72 11.38 -15.23 -3.55
C GLU A 72 12.07 -14.45 -4.70
N TRP A 73 11.49 -13.32 -5.11
CA TRP A 73 12.02 -12.50 -6.19
C TRP A 73 12.49 -11.13 -5.69
N GLU A 74 13.42 -10.55 -6.45
CA GLU A 74 13.96 -9.23 -6.17
C GLU A 74 12.88 -8.13 -6.31
N PRO A 75 12.83 -7.17 -5.39
CA PRO A 75 11.92 -6.04 -5.51
C PRO A 75 12.25 -5.17 -6.73
N SER A 76 11.25 -4.42 -7.21
CA SER A 76 11.49 -3.35 -8.17
C SER A 76 12.47 -2.32 -7.61
N ASN A 77 13.33 -1.74 -8.47
CA ASN A 77 14.22 -0.62 -8.14
C ASN A 77 13.50 0.69 -7.73
N PHE A 78 12.18 0.64 -7.53
CA PHE A 78 11.35 1.75 -7.09
C PHE A 78 10.20 1.16 -6.28
N PRO A 79 9.90 1.68 -5.06
CA PRO A 79 8.79 1.21 -4.24
C PRO A 79 7.45 1.29 -4.97
N MET A 80 6.75 0.16 -5.08
CA MET A 80 5.48 0.06 -5.78
C MET A 80 4.32 -0.15 -4.81
N GLU A 81 3.18 0.49 -5.07
CA GLU A 81 1.96 0.29 -4.28
C GLU A 81 1.49 -1.17 -4.30
N VAL A 82 1.64 -1.88 -5.42
CA VAL A 82 1.22 -3.28 -5.53
C VAL A 82 2.06 -4.23 -4.66
N GLU A 83 3.28 -3.81 -4.31
CA GLU A 83 4.24 -4.55 -3.47
C GLU A 83 4.15 -4.11 -2.00
N SER A 84 3.22 -3.20 -1.67
CA SER A 84 3.09 -2.59 -0.35
C SER A 84 2.12 -3.36 0.55
N VAL A 85 2.26 -3.13 1.85
CA VAL A 85 1.23 -3.47 2.86
C VAL A 85 0.34 -2.27 3.12
N LEU A 86 -0.71 -2.43 3.93
CA LEU A 86 -1.66 -1.36 4.27
C LEU A 86 -2.22 -0.67 3.04
N ARG A 87 -2.43 -1.45 1.99
CA ARG A 87 -2.96 -0.96 0.72
C ARG A 87 -4.39 -0.53 0.93
N ILE A 88 -4.71 0.66 0.44
CA ILE A 88 -6.05 1.21 0.54
C ILE A 88 -6.31 2.14 -0.64
N ARG A 89 -7.48 1.99 -1.27
CA ARG A 89 -7.91 2.88 -2.35
C ARG A 89 -8.54 4.14 -1.77
N ILE A 90 -8.46 5.24 -2.51
CA ILE A 90 -9.00 6.54 -2.10
C ILE A 90 -10.50 6.50 -1.74
N ASN A 91 -11.32 5.66 -2.37
CA ASN A 91 -12.73 5.57 -2.03
C ASN A 91 -12.93 4.99 -0.62
N GLU A 92 -12.10 4.02 -0.21
CA GLU A 92 -12.12 3.43 1.12
C GLU A 92 -11.68 4.47 2.17
N LEU A 93 -10.62 5.23 1.88
CA LEU A 93 -10.19 6.35 2.74
C LEU A 93 -11.29 7.40 2.94
N LYS A 94 -12.16 7.57 1.95
CA LYS A 94 -13.27 8.53 1.98
C LYS A 94 -14.57 7.95 2.53
N ASN A 95 -14.64 6.65 2.83
CA ASN A 95 -15.90 5.92 3.05
C ASN A 95 -16.94 6.22 1.94
N SER A 96 -16.50 6.23 0.69
CA SER A 96 -17.32 6.53 -0.48
C SER A 96 -17.60 5.28 -1.30
N SER A 97 -18.84 5.15 -1.79
CA SER A 97 -19.23 4.13 -2.76
C SER A 97 -18.74 4.43 -4.18
N GLN A 98 -18.20 5.63 -4.44
CA GLN A 98 -17.67 6.01 -5.74
C GLN A 98 -16.19 5.61 -5.87
N ASN A 99 -15.97 4.52 -6.60
CA ASN A 99 -14.64 3.89 -6.70
C ASN A 99 -13.69 4.55 -7.72
N TRP A 100 -14.25 5.31 -8.67
CA TRP A 100 -13.52 5.82 -9.84
C TRP A 100 -13.87 7.29 -10.14
N TYR A 101 -12.84 8.07 -10.47
CA TYR A 101 -13.00 9.33 -11.19
C TYR A 101 -13.32 9.01 -12.65
N LYS A 102 -14.30 9.70 -13.22
CA LYS A 102 -14.78 9.47 -14.59
C LYS A 102 -14.55 10.69 -15.46
N LEU A 103 -14.01 10.46 -16.64
CA LEU A 103 -13.74 11.46 -17.66
C LEU A 103 -14.46 11.07 -18.95
N SER A 104 -15.31 11.96 -19.44
CA SER A 104 -15.95 11.89 -20.75
C SER A 104 -16.02 13.29 -21.37
N LYS A 105 -16.49 13.39 -22.62
CA LYS A 105 -16.71 14.70 -23.28
C LYS A 105 -17.69 15.61 -22.51
N ALA A 106 -18.56 15.05 -21.67
CA ALA A 106 -19.50 15.80 -20.84
C ALA A 106 -18.92 16.19 -19.46
N THR A 107 -17.75 15.66 -19.10
CA THR A 107 -17.13 15.92 -17.80
C THR A 107 -16.56 17.33 -17.72
N ASN A 108 -16.90 18.07 -16.66
CA ASN A 108 -16.19 19.29 -16.32
C ASN A 108 -14.79 18.94 -15.78
N LEU A 109 -13.77 19.10 -16.62
CA LEU A 109 -12.41 18.72 -16.28
C LEU A 109 -11.85 19.50 -15.08
N ASP A 110 -12.23 20.77 -14.92
CA ASP A 110 -11.76 21.60 -13.81
C ASP A 110 -12.36 21.17 -12.47
N GLU A 111 -13.60 20.67 -12.46
CA GLU A 111 -14.20 20.06 -11.26
C GLU A 111 -13.47 18.78 -10.86
N VAL A 112 -13.12 17.92 -11.83
CA VAL A 112 -12.34 16.72 -11.53
C VAL A 112 -10.95 17.07 -11.02
N LYS A 113 -10.27 18.05 -11.62
CA LYS A 113 -8.96 18.54 -11.14
C LYS A 113 -9.04 19.02 -9.69
N LYS A 114 -10.04 19.85 -9.35
CA LYS A 114 -10.27 20.33 -7.97
C LYS A 114 -10.58 19.20 -7.01
N GLN A 115 -11.39 18.23 -7.43
CA GLN A 115 -11.73 17.08 -6.61
C GLN A 115 -10.50 16.19 -6.32
N VAL A 116 -9.67 15.94 -7.34
CA VAL A 116 -8.41 15.18 -7.19
C VAL A 116 -7.43 15.92 -6.29
N GLU A 117 -7.27 17.24 -6.46
CA GLU A 117 -6.43 18.07 -5.60
C GLU A 117 -6.90 17.99 -4.14
N LYS A 118 -8.20 18.16 -3.90
CA LYS A 118 -8.82 18.08 -2.57
C LYS A 118 -8.60 16.71 -1.94
N ASP A 119 -8.77 15.63 -2.70
CA ASP A 119 -8.58 14.26 -2.22
C ASP A 119 -7.11 13.98 -1.87
N ILE A 120 -6.16 14.48 -2.67
CA ILE A 120 -4.73 14.36 -2.35
C ILE A 120 -4.40 15.12 -1.06
N GLN A 121 -4.78 16.39 -0.99
CA GLN A 121 -4.40 17.28 0.12
C GLN A 121 -5.09 16.96 1.44
N ASN A 122 -6.37 16.59 1.40
CA ASN A 122 -7.20 16.48 2.61
C ASN A 122 -7.50 15.03 3.01
N VAL A 123 -7.15 14.04 2.17
CA VAL A 123 -7.40 12.64 2.48
C VAL A 123 -6.11 11.82 2.41
N ILE A 124 -5.44 11.81 1.25
CA ILE A 124 -4.28 10.93 1.04
C ILE A 124 -3.08 11.37 1.89
N LEU A 125 -2.69 12.65 1.85
CA LEU A 125 -1.56 13.13 2.64
C LEU A 125 -1.81 13.01 4.15
N PRO A 126 -2.98 13.40 4.71
CA PRO A 126 -3.29 13.18 6.12
C PRO A 126 -3.32 11.70 6.53
N TYR A 127 -3.75 10.80 5.65
CA TYR A 127 -3.65 9.35 5.90
C TYR A 127 -2.19 8.91 6.06
N PHE A 128 -1.32 9.35 5.16
CA PHE A 128 0.11 9.02 5.23
C PHE A 128 0.80 9.59 6.46
N GLU A 129 0.43 10.79 6.91
CA GLU A 129 1.00 11.43 8.10
C GLU A 129 0.76 10.64 9.40
N GLN A 130 -0.09 9.60 9.38
CA GLN A 130 -0.22 8.66 10.50
C GLN A 130 0.98 7.70 10.60
N PHE A 131 1.79 7.56 9.54
CA PHE A 131 2.90 6.62 9.43
C PHE A 131 4.24 7.37 9.31
N LYS A 132 4.83 7.76 10.44
CA LYS A 132 6.11 8.50 10.48
C LYS A 132 7.28 7.61 10.86
N THR A 133 6.99 6.52 11.54
CA THR A 133 7.96 5.55 12.05
C THR A 133 7.54 4.14 11.66
N ILE A 134 8.45 3.17 11.82
CA ILE A 134 8.09 1.78 11.54
C ILE A 134 7.08 1.24 12.56
N GLU A 135 7.14 1.71 13.79
CA GLU A 135 6.21 1.39 14.86
C GLU A 135 4.78 1.82 14.51
N ASP A 136 4.61 2.95 13.81
CA ASP A 136 3.29 3.37 13.31
C ASP A 136 2.76 2.41 12.23
N VAL A 137 3.63 1.90 11.36
CA VAL A 137 3.27 0.93 10.31
C VAL A 137 2.86 -0.40 10.94
N ILE A 138 3.64 -0.87 11.90
CA ILE A 138 3.37 -2.07 12.68
C ILE A 138 2.03 -1.94 13.41
N ARG A 139 1.78 -0.83 14.11
CA ARG A 139 0.49 -0.55 14.75
C ARG A 139 -0.67 -0.49 13.75
N GLY A 140 -0.46 0.07 12.57
CA GLY A 140 -1.47 0.09 11.51
C GLY A 140 -1.90 -1.31 11.06
N LEU A 141 -0.94 -2.24 10.95
CA LEU A 141 -1.20 -3.64 10.62
C LEU A 141 -1.91 -4.38 11.76
N GLU A 142 -1.52 -4.14 13.00
CA GLU A 142 -2.19 -4.67 14.20
C GLU A 142 -3.65 -4.24 14.25
N ASN A 143 -3.92 -2.95 14.08
CA ASN A 143 -5.28 -2.40 14.08
C ASN A 143 -6.16 -3.03 12.98
N LYS A 144 -5.59 -3.25 11.78
CA LYS A 144 -6.32 -3.95 10.71
C LYS A 144 -6.64 -5.40 11.10
N GLU A 145 -5.71 -6.10 11.71
CA GLU A 145 -5.91 -7.47 12.19
C GLU A 145 -7.00 -7.56 13.27
N GLU A 146 -6.99 -6.65 14.24
CA GLU A 146 -8.01 -6.55 15.30
C GLU A 146 -9.42 -6.31 14.72
N LEU A 147 -9.51 -5.58 13.61
CA LEU A 147 -10.75 -5.37 12.85
C LEU A 147 -11.12 -6.54 11.92
N GLY A 148 -10.31 -7.61 11.89
CA GLY A 148 -10.51 -8.76 11.01
C GLY A 148 -10.17 -8.51 9.54
N LEU A 149 -9.48 -7.42 9.23
CA LEU A 149 -9.01 -7.07 7.89
C LEU A 149 -7.61 -7.67 7.67
N TYR A 150 -7.58 -8.98 7.47
CA TYR A 150 -6.33 -9.73 7.31
C TYR A 150 -5.72 -9.50 5.93
N GLU A 151 -4.48 -9.02 5.90
CA GLU A 151 -3.60 -9.13 4.74
C GLU A 151 -2.92 -10.51 4.78
N ASN A 152 -1.59 -10.58 4.78
CA ASN A 152 -0.86 -11.82 4.99
C ASN A 152 -0.61 -12.03 6.50
N PRO A 153 -0.95 -13.21 7.08
CA PRO A 153 -0.82 -13.46 8.52
C PRO A 153 0.62 -13.38 9.03
N HIS A 154 1.62 -13.47 8.15
CA HIS A 154 3.03 -13.50 8.50
C HIS A 154 3.69 -12.12 8.56
N TYR A 155 3.06 -11.06 8.04
CA TYR A 155 3.68 -9.74 7.95
C TYR A 155 4.12 -9.19 9.31
N LEU A 156 3.24 -9.23 10.30
CA LEU A 156 3.58 -8.76 11.64
C LEU A 156 4.68 -9.59 12.30
N THR A 157 4.70 -10.92 12.11
CA THR A 157 5.77 -11.78 12.62
C THR A 157 7.13 -11.37 12.06
N ILE A 158 7.18 -11.17 10.74
CA ILE A 158 8.39 -10.76 10.03
C ILE A 158 8.86 -9.37 10.48
N LEU A 159 7.93 -8.42 10.61
CA LEU A 159 8.26 -7.06 11.05
C LEU A 159 8.78 -7.06 12.50
N TYR A 160 8.11 -7.77 13.42
CA TYR A 160 8.60 -7.87 14.79
C TYR A 160 10.04 -8.39 14.83
N GLU A 161 10.37 -9.44 14.07
CA GLU A 161 11.73 -9.97 14.05
C GLU A 161 12.74 -8.98 13.45
N ILE A 162 12.44 -8.40 12.28
CA ILE A 162 13.32 -7.45 11.59
C ILE A 162 13.67 -6.25 12.47
N TYR A 163 12.72 -5.80 13.29
CA TYR A 163 12.86 -4.61 14.14
C TYR A 163 13.19 -4.94 15.61
N GLY A 164 13.60 -6.19 15.90
CA GLY A 164 14.20 -6.57 17.18
C GLY A 164 13.20 -6.95 18.28
N GLU A 165 11.92 -7.10 17.96
CA GLU A 165 10.87 -7.59 18.87
C GLU A 165 10.78 -9.14 18.86
N HIS A 166 11.91 -9.81 19.05
CA HIS A 166 12.04 -11.28 18.89
C HIS A 166 11.00 -12.08 19.68
N ASP A 167 10.80 -11.76 20.96
CA ASP A 167 9.81 -12.45 21.80
C ASP A 167 8.37 -12.31 21.25
N ARG A 168 8.07 -11.18 20.62
CA ARG A 168 6.76 -10.91 20.03
C ARG A 168 6.59 -11.67 18.72
N ALA A 169 7.63 -11.72 17.88
CA ALA A 169 7.68 -12.56 16.69
C ALA A 169 7.49 -14.05 17.04
N GLN A 170 8.21 -14.52 18.07
CA GLN A 170 8.17 -15.90 18.54
C GLN A 170 6.79 -16.29 19.09
N ARG A 171 6.12 -15.44 19.87
CA ARG A 171 4.74 -15.72 20.31
C ARG A 171 3.80 -15.78 19.12
N ARG A 172 3.87 -14.79 18.23
CA ARG A 172 2.96 -14.68 17.10
C ARG A 172 3.09 -15.85 16.13
N ILE A 173 4.29 -16.31 15.80
CA ILE A 173 4.47 -17.41 14.85
C ILE A 173 3.85 -18.71 15.38
N ASN A 174 3.93 -18.97 16.68
CA ASN A 174 3.27 -20.11 17.34
C ASN A 174 1.74 -19.98 17.28
N GLU A 175 1.19 -18.77 17.53
CA GLU A 175 -0.25 -18.53 17.43
C GLU A 175 -0.76 -18.74 16.00
N VAL A 176 -0.04 -18.23 15.00
CA VAL A 176 -0.38 -18.42 13.58
C VAL A 176 -0.33 -19.90 13.24
N TYR A 177 0.73 -20.62 13.61
CA TYR A 177 0.86 -22.06 13.38
C TYR A 177 -0.26 -22.89 14.02
N ALA A 178 -0.63 -22.58 15.27
CA ALA A 178 -1.69 -23.27 15.99
C ALA A 178 -3.07 -23.07 15.36
N LYS A 179 -3.34 -21.88 14.80
CA LYS A 179 -4.60 -21.55 14.12
C LYS A 179 -4.68 -22.10 12.69
N THR A 180 -3.55 -22.30 12.02
CA THR A 180 -3.50 -22.84 10.67
C THR A 180 -3.91 -24.31 10.64
N LYS A 181 -4.86 -24.67 9.77
CA LYS A 181 -5.32 -26.06 9.57
C LYS A 181 -4.69 -26.72 8.35
N ASP A 182 -4.34 -25.93 7.35
CA ASP A 182 -3.78 -26.42 6.09
C ASP A 182 -2.31 -26.85 6.26
N HIS A 183 -1.99 -28.05 5.78
CA HIS A 183 -0.65 -28.64 5.96
C HIS A 183 0.43 -27.87 5.20
N LEU A 184 0.15 -27.45 3.96
CA LEU A 184 1.11 -26.73 3.13
C LEU A 184 1.43 -25.36 3.75
N GLN A 185 0.42 -24.68 4.29
CA GLN A 185 0.63 -23.44 5.04
C GLN A 185 1.43 -23.67 6.33
N LYS A 186 1.25 -24.80 7.00
CA LYS A 186 2.07 -25.16 8.17
C LYS A 186 3.54 -25.39 7.81
N GLU A 187 3.81 -26.10 6.71
CA GLU A 187 5.18 -26.28 6.19
C GLU A 187 5.82 -24.92 5.88
N PHE A 188 5.10 -24.03 5.19
CA PHE A 188 5.57 -22.67 4.93
C PHE A 188 5.87 -21.90 6.23
N ILE A 189 5.04 -22.03 7.26
CA ILE A 189 5.27 -21.36 8.56
C ILE A 189 6.54 -21.89 9.22
N ILE A 190 6.81 -23.20 9.15
CA ILE A 190 8.04 -23.80 9.69
C ILE A 190 9.27 -23.29 8.92
N GLU A 191 9.20 -23.25 7.59
CA GLU A 191 10.29 -22.72 6.76
C GLU A 191 10.54 -21.23 7.03
N LEU A 192 9.47 -20.44 7.18
CA LEU A 192 9.57 -19.04 7.57
C LEU A 192 10.19 -18.88 8.95
N ALA A 193 9.77 -19.69 9.94
CA ALA A 193 10.34 -19.67 11.29
C ALA A 193 11.85 -19.91 11.25
N ASN A 194 12.28 -20.96 10.55
CA ASN A 194 13.69 -21.30 10.39
C ASN A 194 14.49 -20.16 9.74
N ARG A 195 13.95 -19.52 8.70
CA ARG A 195 14.59 -18.35 8.04
C ARG A 195 14.74 -17.16 8.97
N LEU A 196 13.79 -16.97 9.89
CA LEU A 196 13.77 -15.87 10.85
C LEU A 196 14.51 -16.20 12.16
N GLY A 197 15.03 -17.43 12.33
CA GLY A 197 15.63 -17.86 13.60
C GLY A 197 14.60 -18.07 14.73
N LEU A 198 13.34 -18.31 14.37
CA LEU A 198 12.24 -18.60 15.29
C LEU A 198 11.97 -20.11 15.35
N ASN A 199 11.33 -20.55 16.44
CA ASN A 199 10.94 -21.95 16.64
C ASN A 199 9.43 -22.11 16.49
N VAL A 200 8.97 -23.23 15.94
CA VAL A 200 7.54 -23.58 15.89
C VAL A 200 7.40 -24.97 16.50
N ASN A 201 6.62 -25.05 17.58
CA ASN A 201 6.34 -26.29 18.31
C ASN A 201 4.87 -26.69 18.16
#